data_AF-Q4N6H7-F1
#
_entry.id   AF-Q4N6H7-F1
#
_cell.length_a   1.000
_cell.length_b   1.000
_cell.length_c   1.000
_cell.angle_alpha   90.00
_cell.angle_beta   90.00
_cell.angle_gamma   90.00
#
_symmetry.space_group_name_H-M   'P 1'
#
loop_
_entity.id
_entity.type
_entity.pdbx_description
1 polymer ?
#
loop_
_entity_poly.entity_id
_entity_poly.type
_entity_poly.pdbx_seq_one_letter_code
_entity_poly.pdbx_strand_id
1 'polypeptide(L)'
;MEVRLEDEIRVLIQERKAVNLALKKLSNQLTNFNNGDSNVLLSNKVLNTNSFDSKRKSKDDGFMDYEPEKRPRVEDDSETVHRHKRLMKVGLFGYLLKAKDALVKEKDDQKILKHIEKEKLIDTKLEEKQKEQSTLLQKDIQDEYDVNKKRLEEITTELNKKQTQLMRMRLCEHYESMGNFIATSTQPTIFWAPFKFNHHLNTLRDTTRNFIDKKIELIQNTNYYE
;
A
#
# COMPACT_ATOMS: atom_id res chain seq x y z
N MET A 1 -2.99 31.59 -25.02
CA MET A 1 -1.78 30.82 -24.69
C MET A 1 -1.82 30.39 -23.23
N GLU A 2 -2.13 31.31 -22.31
CA GLU A 2 -2.30 31.03 -20.87
C GLU A 2 -3.29 29.89 -20.56
N VAL A 3 -4.49 29.91 -21.15
CA VAL A 3 -5.53 28.85 -20.95
C VAL A 3 -5.00 27.45 -21.29
N ARG A 4 -4.17 27.33 -22.34
CA ARG A 4 -3.57 26.04 -22.72
C ARG A 4 -2.55 25.56 -21.67
N LEU A 5 -1.74 26.47 -21.13
CA LEU A 5 -0.79 26.17 -20.06
C LEU A 5 -1.49 25.74 -18.76
N GLU A 6 -2.59 26.40 -18.40
CA GLU A 6 -3.39 26.02 -17.24
C GLU A 6 -3.98 24.62 -17.38
N ASP A 7 -4.53 24.29 -18.55
CA ASP A 7 -5.08 22.97 -18.84
C ASP A 7 -3.99 21.89 -18.80
N GLU A 8 -2.82 22.17 -19.38
CA GLU A 8 -1.66 21.27 -19.31
C GLU A 8 -1.20 21.01 -17.86
N ILE A 9 -1.14 22.06 -17.02
CA ILE A 9 -0.81 21.91 -15.59
C ILE A 9 -1.87 21.07 -14.88
N ARG A 10 -3.16 21.25 -15.18
CA ARG A 10 -4.24 20.44 -14.60
C ARG A 10 -4.11 18.97 -14.97
N VAL A 11 -3.80 18.66 -16.23
CA VAL A 11 -3.56 17.29 -16.69
C VAL A 11 -2.38 16.67 -15.94
N LEU A 12 -1.24 17.37 -15.84
CA LEU A 12 -0.08 16.89 -15.09
C LEU A 12 -0.36 16.69 -13.60
N ILE A 13 -1.19 17.53 -12.97
CA ILE A 13 -1.62 17.35 -11.58
C ILE A 13 -2.47 16.08 -11.43
N GLN A 14 -3.37 15.80 -12.36
CA GLN A 14 -4.18 14.58 -12.35
C GLN A 14 -3.31 13.34 -12.55
N GLU A 15 -2.38 13.39 -13.50
CA GLU A 15 -1.44 12.31 -13.76
C GLU A 15 -0.53 12.05 -12.55
N ARG A 16 0.02 13.10 -11.94
CA ARG A 16 0.78 13.01 -10.67
C ARG A 16 -0.02 12.29 -9.59
N LYS A 17 -1.31 12.61 -9.44
CA LYS A 17 -2.19 11.96 -8.44
C LYS A 17 -2.38 10.48 -8.78
N ALA A 18 -2.62 10.15 -10.04
CA ALA A 18 -2.78 8.76 -10.49
C ALA A 18 -1.52 7.92 -10.23
N VAL A 19 -0.34 8.45 -10.60
CA VAL A 19 0.95 7.79 -10.37
C VAL A 19 1.26 7.62 -8.87
N ASN A 20 0.96 8.63 -8.04
CA ASN A 20 1.11 8.50 -6.58
C ASN A 20 0.21 7.41 -5.99
N LEU A 21 -1.02 7.29 -6.47
CA LEU A 21 -1.93 6.22 -6.04
C LEU A 21 -1.40 4.84 -6.46
N ALA A 22 -0.85 4.72 -7.66
CA ALA A 22 -0.22 3.49 -8.13
C ALA A 22 1.01 3.11 -7.28
N LEU A 23 1.90 4.08 -7.00
CA LEU A 23 3.06 3.88 -6.12
C LEU A 23 2.64 3.45 -4.71
N LYS A 24 1.58 4.04 -4.15
CA LYS A 24 1.07 3.62 -2.84
C LYS A 24 0.55 2.18 -2.85
N LYS A 25 -0.10 1.75 -3.94
CA LYS A 25 -0.57 0.36 -4.10
C LYS A 25 0.61 -0.61 -4.20
N LEU A 26 1.59 -0.31 -5.06
CA LEU A 26 2.79 -1.13 -5.25
C LEU A 26 3.63 -1.20 -3.97
N SER A 27 3.80 -0.06 -3.27
CA SER A 27 4.47 -0.02 -1.98
C SER A 27 3.77 -0.90 -0.94
N ASN A 28 2.44 -0.85 -0.86
CA ASN A 28 1.68 -1.70 0.06
C ASN A 28 1.81 -3.18 -0.31
N GLN A 29 1.82 -3.52 -1.60
CA GLN A 29 2.07 -4.89 -2.05
C GLN A 29 3.45 -5.35 -1.56
N LEU A 30 4.49 -4.55 -1.81
CA LEU A 30 5.88 -4.87 -1.40
C LEU A 30 6.04 -5.01 0.13
N THR A 31 5.36 -4.18 0.94
CA THR A 31 5.39 -4.35 2.40
C THR A 31 4.73 -5.63 2.86
N ASN A 32 3.64 -6.04 2.20
CA ASN A 32 2.93 -7.28 2.54
C ASN A 32 3.76 -8.52 2.18
N PHE A 33 4.57 -8.45 1.11
CA PHE A 33 5.54 -9.50 0.78
C PHE A 33 6.57 -9.75 1.88
N ASN A 34 7.17 -8.69 2.42
CA ASN A 34 8.23 -8.82 3.43
C ASN A 34 7.73 -9.42 4.75
N ASN A 35 6.42 -9.35 5.01
CA ASN A 35 5.80 -9.91 6.21
C ASN A 35 5.38 -11.39 6.07
N GLY A 36 5.69 -12.05 4.94
CA GLY A 36 5.47 -13.49 4.76
C GLY A 36 4.12 -13.90 4.16
N ASP A 37 3.27 -12.94 3.81
CA ASP A 37 1.94 -13.18 3.22
C ASP A 37 2.01 -13.40 1.70
N SER A 38 2.82 -14.36 1.26
CA SER A 38 2.95 -14.74 -0.17
C SER A 38 1.63 -15.19 -0.82
N ASN A 39 0.64 -15.60 -0.01
CA ASN A 39 -0.69 -16.04 -0.46
C ASN A 39 -1.63 -14.89 -0.89
N VAL A 40 -1.29 -13.62 -0.61
CA VAL A 40 -2.16 -12.48 -0.93
C VAL A 40 -2.21 -12.19 -2.45
N LEU A 41 -1.29 -12.75 -3.24
CA LEU A 41 -1.15 -12.45 -4.68
C LEU A 41 -1.86 -13.44 -5.58
N LEU A 42 -2.02 -14.69 -5.13
CA LEU A 42 -2.76 -15.72 -5.87
C LEU A 42 -4.27 -15.59 -5.69
N SER A 43 -4.71 -14.74 -4.75
CA SER A 43 -6.12 -14.48 -4.50
C SER A 43 -6.48 -13.05 -4.94
N ASN A 44 -7.06 -12.93 -6.13
CA ASN A 44 -7.72 -11.71 -6.64
C ASN A 44 -8.90 -11.22 -5.75
N LYS A 45 -9.05 -11.72 -4.52
CA LYS A 45 -10.25 -11.60 -3.68
C LYS A 45 -10.02 -10.88 -2.34
N VAL A 46 -8.79 -10.52 -1.97
CA VAL A 46 -8.49 -9.99 -0.63
C VAL A 46 -8.36 -8.46 -0.59
N LEU A 47 -9.10 -7.76 -1.44
CA LEU A 47 -9.32 -6.31 -1.28
C LEU A 47 -10.74 -5.96 -0.83
N ASN A 48 -11.57 -6.95 -0.49
CA ASN A 48 -12.93 -6.68 -0.01
C ASN A 48 -13.34 -7.53 1.19
N THR A 49 -12.63 -7.38 2.30
CA THR A 49 -13.10 -7.85 3.60
C THR A 49 -13.11 -6.70 4.60
N ASN A 50 -14.20 -5.91 4.57
CA ASN A 50 -14.81 -5.46 5.81
C ASN A 50 -15.27 -6.72 6.57
N SER A 51 -14.31 -7.42 7.17
CA SER A 51 -14.58 -8.48 8.12
C SER A 51 -15.04 -7.80 9.40
N PHE A 52 -16.35 -7.62 9.53
CA PHE A 52 -16.98 -7.40 10.82
C PHE A 52 -16.44 -8.46 11.79
N ASP A 53 -15.72 -7.97 12.78
CA ASP A 53 -15.31 -8.70 13.97
C ASP A 53 -16.42 -9.64 14.41
N SER A 54 -16.15 -10.93 14.27
CA SER A 54 -16.85 -11.99 14.98
C SER A 54 -16.53 -11.83 16.48
N LYS A 55 -17.21 -10.88 17.13
CA LYS A 55 -17.34 -10.78 18.58
C LYS A 55 -18.11 -12.00 19.08
N ARG A 56 -17.44 -13.16 19.18
CA ARG A 56 -17.81 -14.16 20.18
C ARG A 56 -17.43 -13.59 21.53
N LYS A 57 -18.38 -12.91 22.16
CA LYS A 57 -18.35 -12.65 23.60
C LYS A 57 -18.15 -14.01 24.29
N SER A 58 -17.00 -14.22 24.92
CA SER A 58 -16.86 -15.22 25.97
C SER A 58 -17.79 -14.80 27.10
N LYS A 59 -18.95 -15.44 27.20
CA LYS A 59 -19.77 -15.39 28.39
C LYS A 59 -18.98 -16.12 29.47
N ASP A 60 -18.51 -15.35 30.44
CA ASP A 60 -17.96 -15.84 31.70
C ASP A 60 -19.15 -16.37 32.52
N ASP A 61 -19.58 -17.60 32.20
CA ASP A 61 -20.52 -18.35 33.02
C ASP A 61 -19.68 -19.07 34.09
N GLY A 62 -19.76 -18.58 35.32
CA GLY A 62 -19.03 -19.10 36.48
C GLY A 62 -19.17 -20.61 36.62
N PHE A 63 -18.07 -21.31 36.39
CA PHE A 63 -17.94 -22.74 36.60
C PHE A 63 -17.95 -23.01 38.11
N MET A 64 -19.12 -23.32 38.67
CA MET A 64 -19.21 -23.91 40.00
C MET A 64 -18.76 -25.37 39.88
N ASP A 65 -17.73 -25.75 40.63
CA ASP A 65 -17.25 -27.13 40.74
C ASP A 65 -18.38 -28.02 41.28
N TYR A 66 -19.10 -28.66 40.36
CA TYR A 66 -20.02 -29.73 40.68
C TYR A 66 -19.22 -31.00 40.89
N GLU A 67 -18.93 -31.35 42.15
CA GLU A 67 -18.47 -32.70 42.49
C GLU A 67 -19.67 -33.66 42.35
N PRO A 68 -19.63 -34.62 41.40
CA PRO A 68 -20.72 -35.58 41.26
C PRO A 68 -20.75 -36.52 42.48
N GLU A 69 -21.92 -36.65 43.11
CA GLU A 69 -22.16 -37.65 44.16
C GLU A 69 -21.75 -39.05 43.65
N LYS A 70 -20.86 -39.72 44.40
CA LYS A 70 -20.36 -41.04 44.02
C LYS A 70 -21.49 -42.06 44.14
N ARG A 71 -21.80 -42.73 43.03
CA ARG A 71 -22.79 -43.82 42.98
C ARG A 71 -22.47 -44.91 44.03
N PRO A 72 -23.49 -45.53 44.67
CA PRO A 72 -23.28 -46.66 45.55
C PRO A 72 -22.48 -47.76 44.86
N ARG A 73 -21.40 -48.23 45.48
CA ARG A 73 -20.63 -49.38 45.00
C ARG A 73 -21.46 -50.63 45.20
N VAL A 74 -22.05 -51.14 44.11
CA VAL A 74 -22.55 -52.51 44.06
C VAL A 74 -21.35 -53.43 44.21
N GLU A 75 -21.39 -54.40 45.12
CA GLU A 75 -20.31 -55.38 45.26
C GLU A 75 -20.10 -56.09 43.91
N ASP A 76 -18.86 -56.06 43.45
CA ASP A 76 -18.46 -56.63 42.18
C ASP A 76 -18.64 -58.15 42.22
N ASP A 77 -19.70 -58.64 41.58
CA ASP A 77 -19.91 -60.07 41.41
C ASP A 77 -18.75 -60.65 40.57
N SER A 78 -17.90 -61.45 41.22
CA SER A 78 -16.57 -61.80 40.73
C SER A 78 -16.58 -62.46 39.35
N GLU A 79 -17.66 -63.15 39.00
CA GLU A 79 -17.87 -63.80 37.70
C GLU A 79 -18.16 -62.79 36.57
N THR A 80 -18.96 -61.75 36.84
CA THR A 80 -19.28 -60.73 35.83
C THR A 80 -18.08 -59.84 35.51
N VAL A 81 -17.29 -59.50 36.53
CA VAL A 81 -16.03 -58.77 36.35
C VAL A 81 -15.01 -59.61 35.57
N HIS A 82 -14.91 -60.91 35.84
CA HIS A 82 -14.06 -61.80 35.05
C HIS A 82 -14.50 -61.91 33.60
N ARG A 83 -15.80 -62.01 33.35
CA ARG A 83 -16.36 -62.09 31.98
C ARG A 83 -16.12 -60.80 31.21
N HIS A 84 -16.37 -59.64 31.82
CA HIS A 84 -16.13 -58.32 31.22
C HIS A 84 -14.64 -58.09 30.94
N LYS A 85 -13.77 -58.43 31.89
CA LYS A 85 -12.31 -58.37 31.75
C LYS A 85 -11.81 -59.29 30.63
N ARG A 86 -12.40 -60.48 30.48
CA ARG A 86 -12.09 -61.41 29.38
C ARG A 86 -12.55 -60.86 28.03
N LEU A 87 -13.74 -60.27 27.95
CA LEU A 87 -14.29 -59.71 26.72
C LEU A 87 -13.49 -58.51 26.22
N MET A 88 -13.07 -57.63 27.14
CA MET A 88 -12.16 -56.52 26.84
C MET A 88 -10.77 -57.00 26.44
N LYS A 89 -10.16 -57.92 27.21
CA LYS A 89 -8.78 -58.40 26.93
C LYS A 89 -8.67 -59.24 25.66
N VAL A 90 -9.64 -60.11 25.40
CA VAL A 90 -9.58 -61.08 24.28
C VAL A 90 -10.22 -60.51 23.02
N GLY A 91 -11.28 -59.72 23.14
CA GLY A 91 -11.92 -59.05 22.01
C GLY A 91 -11.20 -57.76 21.65
N LEU A 92 -11.49 -56.69 22.38
CA LEU A 92 -11.07 -55.34 22.01
C LEU A 92 -9.55 -55.16 22.02
N PHE A 93 -8.88 -55.54 23.11
CA PHE A 93 -7.42 -55.44 23.20
C PHE A 93 -6.71 -56.39 22.23
N GLY A 94 -7.29 -57.55 21.92
CA GLY A 94 -6.75 -58.47 20.91
C GLY A 94 -6.74 -57.85 19.51
N TYR A 95 -7.86 -57.22 19.11
CA TYR A 95 -7.93 -56.51 17.83
C TYR A 95 -7.04 -55.26 17.79
N LEU A 96 -6.96 -54.50 18.89
CA LEU A 96 -6.07 -53.35 18.99
C LEU A 96 -4.59 -53.76 18.93
N LEU A 97 -4.22 -54.88 19.57
CA LEU A 97 -2.85 -55.42 19.50
C LEU A 97 -2.53 -55.87 18.07
N LYS A 98 -3.47 -56.57 17.40
CA LYS A 98 -3.31 -57.01 16.02
C LYS A 98 -3.22 -55.83 15.04
N ALA A 99 -4.00 -54.77 15.27
CA ALA A 99 -3.93 -53.53 14.49
C ALA A 99 -2.61 -52.79 14.73
N LYS A 100 -2.13 -52.75 15.98
CA LYS A 100 -0.81 -52.21 16.33
C LYS A 100 0.30 -53.01 15.64
N ASP A 101 0.26 -54.34 15.71
CA ASP A 101 1.29 -55.21 15.11
C ASP A 101 1.27 -55.13 13.58
N ALA A 102 0.09 -54.96 12.96
CA ALA A 102 -0.03 -54.68 11.53
C ALA A 102 0.57 -53.31 11.16
N LEU A 103 0.29 -52.26 11.95
CA LEU A 103 0.89 -50.93 11.76
C LEU A 103 2.41 -50.93 11.94
N VAL A 104 2.94 -51.71 12.90
CA VAL A 104 4.40 -51.85 13.07
C VAL A 104 5.03 -52.54 11.86
N LYS A 105 4.37 -53.56 11.29
CA LYS A 105 4.85 -54.21 10.07
C LYS A 105 4.78 -53.31 8.84
N GLU A 106 3.69 -52.56 8.67
CA GLU A 106 3.53 -51.58 7.59
C GLU A 106 4.50 -50.39 7.73
N LYS A 107 4.91 -50.03 8.95
CA LYS A 107 5.89 -48.95 9.18
C LYS A 107 7.25 -49.27 8.55
N ASP A 108 7.63 -50.55 8.51
CA ASP A 108 8.88 -51.02 7.92
C ASP A 108 8.70 -51.49 6.47
N ASP A 109 7.49 -51.40 5.90
CA ASP A 109 7.25 -51.72 4.51
C ASP A 109 7.97 -50.71 3.61
N GLN A 110 8.95 -51.22 2.85
CA GLN A 110 9.75 -50.42 1.92
C GLN A 110 8.90 -49.63 0.91
N LYS A 111 7.68 -50.07 0.61
CA LYS A 111 6.76 -49.37 -0.29
C LYS A 111 6.24 -48.07 0.35
N ILE A 112 5.86 -48.10 1.62
CA ILE A 112 5.34 -46.94 2.35
C ILE A 112 6.47 -45.92 2.56
N LEU A 113 7.66 -46.38 2.95
CA LEU A 113 8.85 -45.52 3.07
C LEU A 113 9.19 -44.82 1.75
N LYS A 114 9.20 -45.55 0.62
CA LYS A 114 9.42 -44.96 -0.71
C LYS A 114 8.31 -43.98 -1.13
N HIS A 115 7.07 -44.20 -0.70
CA HIS A 115 5.99 -43.24 -0.94
C HIS A 115 6.19 -41.95 -0.15
N ILE A 116 6.52 -42.05 1.14
CA ILE A 116 6.81 -40.89 2.01
C ILE A 116 8.02 -40.11 1.49
N GLU A 117 9.08 -40.78 1.04
CA GLU A 117 10.25 -40.13 0.44
C GLU A 117 9.89 -39.38 -0.86
N LYS A 118 9.04 -39.97 -1.71
CA LYS A 118 8.55 -39.32 -2.93
C LYS A 118 7.66 -38.12 -2.62
N GLU A 119 6.75 -38.23 -1.65
CA GLU A 119 5.91 -37.13 -1.21
C GLU A 119 6.75 -35.96 -0.69
N LYS A 120 7.71 -36.23 0.21
CA LYS A 120 8.66 -35.20 0.68
C LYS A 120 9.41 -34.53 -0.47
N LEU A 121 9.84 -35.29 -1.47
CA LEU A 121 10.55 -34.74 -2.64
C LEU A 121 9.63 -33.93 -3.56
N ILE A 122 8.34 -34.25 -3.60
CA ILE A 122 7.34 -33.44 -4.32
C ILE A 122 7.11 -32.14 -3.55
N ASP A 123 6.93 -32.21 -2.23
CA ASP A 123 6.71 -31.05 -1.36
C ASP A 123 7.88 -30.06 -1.45
N THR A 124 9.13 -30.54 -1.38
CA THR A 124 10.30 -29.67 -1.53
C THR A 124 10.38 -29.00 -2.89
N LYS A 125 10.10 -29.73 -3.98
CA LYS A 125 10.05 -29.15 -5.33
C LYS A 125 8.92 -28.13 -5.48
N LEU A 126 7.80 -28.35 -4.80
CA LEU A 126 6.65 -27.44 -4.82
C LEU A 126 6.99 -26.15 -4.05
N GLU A 127 7.63 -26.26 -2.90
CA GLU A 127 8.16 -25.12 -2.13
C GLU A 127 9.22 -24.34 -2.91
N GLU A 128 10.15 -25.02 -3.57
CA GLU A 128 11.17 -24.37 -4.42
C GLU A 128 10.51 -23.56 -5.54
N LYS A 129 9.57 -24.17 -6.28
CA LYS A 129 8.82 -23.46 -7.32
C LYS A 129 8.00 -22.29 -6.79
N GLN A 130 7.41 -22.42 -5.61
CA GLN A 130 6.68 -21.32 -4.97
C GLN A 130 7.63 -20.16 -4.61
N LYS A 131 8.84 -20.45 -4.10
CA LYS A 131 9.87 -19.45 -3.82
C LYS A 131 10.38 -18.77 -5.10
N GLU A 132 10.60 -19.54 -6.16
CA GLU A 132 10.98 -18.98 -7.46
C GLU A 132 9.89 -18.04 -8.01
N GLN A 133 8.63 -18.44 -7.94
CA GLN A 133 7.51 -17.59 -8.37
C GLN A 133 7.36 -16.34 -7.52
N SER A 134 7.49 -16.44 -6.20
CA SER A 134 7.36 -15.28 -5.31
C SER A 134 8.49 -14.28 -5.50
N THR A 135 9.73 -14.75 -5.68
CA THR A 135 10.88 -13.89 -5.96
C THR A 135 10.77 -13.20 -7.32
N LEU A 136 10.29 -13.91 -8.34
CA LEU A 136 10.02 -13.30 -9.65
C LEU A 136 8.96 -12.20 -9.53
N LEU A 137 7.85 -12.47 -8.87
CA LEU A 137 6.75 -11.51 -8.71
C LEU A 137 7.16 -10.30 -7.87
N GLN A 138 7.98 -10.51 -6.83
CA GLN A 138 8.55 -9.42 -6.04
C GLN A 138 9.44 -8.52 -6.90
N LYS A 139 10.24 -9.11 -7.79
CA LYS A 139 11.09 -8.37 -8.72
C LYS A 139 10.25 -7.57 -9.72
N ASP A 140 9.22 -8.17 -10.31
CA ASP A 140 8.33 -7.50 -11.26
C ASP A 140 7.64 -6.27 -10.62
N ILE A 141 7.14 -6.41 -9.38
CA ILE A 141 6.53 -5.30 -8.63
C ILE A 141 7.56 -4.22 -8.30
N GLN A 142 8.79 -4.60 -7.94
CA GLN A 142 9.86 -3.65 -7.67
C GLN A 142 10.24 -2.87 -8.93
N ASP A 143 10.36 -3.55 -10.07
CA ASP A 143 10.66 -2.93 -11.36
C ASP A 143 9.52 -1.94 -11.76
N GLU A 144 8.25 -2.32 -11.60
CA GLU A 144 7.11 -1.41 -11.81
C GLU A 144 7.12 -0.22 -10.85
N TYR A 145 7.51 -0.43 -9.59
CA TYR A 145 7.62 0.63 -8.60
C TYR A 145 8.69 1.66 -9.01
N ASP A 146 9.87 1.19 -9.42
CA ASP A 146 10.98 2.05 -9.82
C ASP A 146 10.68 2.82 -11.12
N VAL A 147 9.98 2.21 -12.08
CA VAL A 147 9.49 2.89 -13.29
C VAL A 147 8.50 4.00 -12.93
N ASN A 148 7.51 3.71 -12.08
CA ASN A 148 6.53 4.71 -11.65
C ASN A 148 7.15 5.84 -10.83
N LYS A 149 8.20 5.54 -10.06
CA LYS A 149 8.94 6.55 -9.29
C LYS A 149 9.67 7.52 -10.21
N LYS A 150 10.38 7.01 -11.23
CA LYS A 150 11.03 7.86 -12.25
C LYS A 150 10.02 8.72 -12.99
N ARG A 151 8.90 8.14 -13.40
CA ARG A 151 7.79 8.88 -14.04
C ARG A 151 7.25 9.99 -13.14
N LEU A 152 7.14 9.74 -11.84
CA LEU A 152 6.72 10.76 -10.88
C LEU A 152 7.71 11.93 -10.83
N GLU A 153 9.01 11.63 -10.78
CA GLU A 153 10.07 12.66 -10.79
C GLU A 153 9.98 13.50 -12.07
N GLU A 154 9.88 12.88 -13.24
CA GLU A 154 9.69 13.55 -14.53
C GLU A 154 8.47 14.50 -14.50
N ILE A 155 7.30 13.98 -14.11
CA ILE A 155 6.07 14.79 -14.00
C ILE A 155 6.26 15.96 -13.04
N THR A 156 6.93 15.75 -11.89
CA THR A 156 7.14 16.85 -10.94
C THR A 156 8.06 17.93 -11.50
N THR A 157 9.11 17.55 -12.24
CA THR A 157 10.00 18.54 -12.88
C THR A 157 9.26 19.30 -13.98
N GLU A 158 8.44 18.64 -14.79
CA GLU A 158 7.64 19.27 -15.84
C GLU A 158 6.59 20.21 -15.25
N LEU A 159 5.88 19.76 -14.22
CA LEU A 159 4.87 20.54 -13.53
C LEU A 159 5.47 21.82 -12.95
N ASN A 160 6.63 21.72 -12.27
CA ASN A 160 7.33 22.89 -11.76
C ASN A 160 7.67 23.87 -12.88
N LYS A 161 8.27 23.39 -13.99
CA LYS A 161 8.63 24.23 -15.14
C LYS A 161 7.41 24.98 -15.68
N LYS A 162 6.29 24.29 -15.91
CA LYS A 162 5.06 24.92 -16.42
C LYS A 162 4.44 25.90 -15.43
N GLN A 163 4.43 25.57 -14.13
CA GLN A 163 3.94 26.50 -13.10
C GLN A 163 4.77 27.78 -13.04
N THR A 164 6.10 27.67 -13.11
CA THR A 164 6.98 28.84 -13.16
C THR A 164 6.77 29.65 -14.42
N GLN A 165 6.58 29.00 -15.57
CA GLN A 165 6.24 29.68 -16.81
C GLN A 165 4.93 30.45 -16.70
N LEU A 166 3.87 29.83 -16.17
CA LEU A 166 2.58 30.48 -15.96
C LEU A 166 2.71 31.66 -14.98
N MET A 167 3.46 31.47 -13.88
CA MET A 167 3.72 32.54 -12.90
C MET A 167 4.43 33.73 -13.56
N ARG A 168 5.46 33.48 -14.39
CA ARG A 168 6.17 34.54 -15.14
C ARG A 168 5.24 35.30 -16.06
N MET A 169 4.40 34.60 -16.82
CA MET A 169 3.42 35.24 -17.70
C MET A 169 2.49 36.17 -16.91
N ARG A 170 1.90 35.67 -15.82
CA ARG A 170 1.01 36.46 -14.96
C ARG A 170 1.69 37.66 -14.32
N LEU A 171 2.94 37.50 -13.89
CA LEU A 171 3.71 38.60 -13.33
C LEU A 171 3.98 39.66 -14.39
N CYS A 172 4.37 39.27 -15.61
CA CYS A 172 4.53 40.22 -16.72
C CYS A 172 3.23 40.95 -17.02
N GLU A 173 2.12 40.24 -17.19
CA GLU A 173 0.79 40.83 -17.42
C GLU A 173 0.38 41.80 -16.31
N HIS A 174 0.68 41.44 -15.05
CA HIS A 174 0.42 42.31 -13.91
C HIS A 174 1.24 43.61 -13.99
N TYR A 175 2.55 43.52 -14.25
CA TYR A 175 3.41 44.69 -14.39
C TYR A 175 3.05 45.53 -15.61
N GLU A 176 2.67 44.93 -16.73
CA GLU A 176 2.14 45.64 -17.90
C GLU A 176 0.89 46.46 -17.53
N SER A 177 -0.02 45.88 -16.76
CA SER A 177 -1.21 46.60 -16.29
C SER A 177 -0.87 47.78 -15.36
N MET A 178 0.23 47.67 -14.61
CA MET A 178 0.76 48.74 -13.75
C MET A 178 1.34 49.91 -14.55
N GLY A 179 1.69 49.72 -15.83
CA GLY A 179 2.28 50.75 -16.69
C GLY A 179 1.36 51.95 -16.98
N ASN A 180 0.09 51.85 -16.62
CA ASN A 180 -0.89 52.93 -16.71
C ASN A 180 -0.88 53.85 -15.49
N PHE A 181 -0.21 53.46 -14.41
CA PHE A 181 -0.15 54.19 -13.15
C PHE A 181 1.18 54.92 -13.01
N ILE A 182 1.21 55.83 -12.03
CA ILE A 182 2.39 56.57 -11.60
C ILE A 182 2.91 55.90 -10.32
N ALA A 183 4.18 55.50 -10.31
CA ALA A 183 4.84 54.96 -9.13
C ALA A 183 5.35 56.09 -8.22
N THR A 184 5.07 56.00 -6.92
CA THR A 184 5.65 56.90 -5.91
C THR A 184 7.06 56.47 -5.52
N SER A 185 7.89 57.42 -5.09
CA SER A 185 9.22 57.15 -4.53
C SER A 185 9.19 56.64 -3.07
N THR A 186 8.02 56.31 -2.54
CA THR A 186 7.86 55.83 -1.16
C THR A 186 8.16 54.34 -1.06
N GLN A 187 8.44 53.86 0.16
CA GLN A 187 8.52 52.44 0.46
C GLN A 187 7.45 52.08 1.51
N PRO A 188 6.40 51.31 1.15
CA PRO A 188 6.20 50.65 -0.15
C PRO A 188 5.88 51.61 -1.29
N THR A 189 6.21 51.19 -2.52
CA THR A 189 5.86 51.90 -3.76
C THR A 189 4.34 51.84 -3.94
N ILE A 190 3.73 53.01 -4.11
CA ILE A 190 2.29 53.14 -4.33
C ILE A 190 2.07 53.50 -5.79
N PHE A 191 1.17 52.78 -6.45
CA PHE A 191 0.73 53.07 -7.80
C PHE A 191 -0.57 53.85 -7.74
N TRP A 192 -0.61 55.01 -8.39
CA TRP A 192 -1.80 55.85 -8.42
C TRP A 192 -2.02 56.42 -9.82
N ALA A 193 -3.28 56.69 -10.17
CA ALA A 193 -3.63 57.27 -11.47
C ALA A 193 -4.46 58.55 -11.25
N PRO A 194 -4.04 59.69 -11.82
CA PRO A 194 -4.81 60.93 -11.77
C PRO A 194 -6.06 60.84 -12.66
N PHE A 195 -7.12 61.59 -12.32
CA PHE A 195 -8.32 61.71 -13.16
C PHE A 195 -8.04 62.41 -14.50
N LYS A 196 -7.07 63.34 -14.54
CA LYS A 196 -6.61 64.02 -15.77
C LYS A 196 -5.09 64.06 -15.81
N PHE A 197 -4.52 63.83 -16.99
CA PHE A 197 -3.07 63.86 -17.19
C PHE A 197 -2.62 65.22 -17.72
N ASN A 198 -1.71 65.86 -17.00
CA ASN A 198 -0.95 67.02 -17.44
C ASN A 198 0.40 66.57 -18.03
N HIS A 199 1.11 67.46 -18.73
CA HIS A 199 2.41 67.13 -19.34
C HIS A 199 3.41 66.52 -18.34
N HIS A 200 3.55 67.13 -17.16
CA HIS A 200 4.41 66.61 -16.09
C HIS A 200 3.99 65.20 -15.60
N LEU A 201 2.69 64.92 -15.51
CA LEU A 201 2.18 63.62 -15.09
C LEU A 201 2.42 62.54 -16.16
N ASN A 202 2.41 62.91 -17.45
CA ASN A 202 2.81 62.02 -18.53
C ASN A 202 4.29 61.65 -18.42
N THR A 203 5.17 62.61 -18.14
CA THR A 203 6.60 62.33 -17.91
C THR A 203 6.78 61.34 -16.76
N LEU A 204 6.04 61.50 -15.66
CA LEU A 204 6.13 60.61 -14.50
C LEU A 204 5.53 59.22 -14.76
N ARG A 205 4.54 59.12 -15.66
CA ARG A 205 4.03 57.83 -16.16
C ARG A 205 5.08 57.15 -17.04
N ASP A 206 5.77 57.89 -17.90
CA ASP A 206 6.81 57.34 -18.78
C ASP A 206 8.03 56.85 -17.96
N THR A 207 8.40 57.54 -16.86
CA THR A 207 9.41 57.01 -15.93
C THR A 207 8.96 55.72 -15.25
N THR A 208 7.66 55.62 -14.92
CA THR A 208 7.07 54.41 -14.33
C THR A 208 7.06 53.24 -15.34
N ARG A 209 6.74 53.49 -16.61
CA ARG A 209 6.83 52.51 -17.69
C ARG A 209 8.25 51.99 -17.86
N ASN A 210 9.24 52.87 -17.93
CA ASN A 210 10.65 52.46 -18.02
C ASN A 210 11.10 51.61 -16.81
N PHE A 211 10.59 51.89 -15.61
CA PHE A 211 10.86 51.07 -14.43
C PHE A 211 10.22 49.68 -14.56
N ILE A 212 8.97 49.63 -15.04
CA ILE A 212 8.22 48.39 -15.27
C ILE A 212 8.87 47.53 -16.35
N ASP A 213 9.28 48.13 -17.47
CA ASP A 213 9.93 47.41 -18.57
C ASP A 213 11.21 46.73 -18.09
N LYS A 214 12.03 47.44 -17.30
CA LYS A 214 13.21 46.85 -16.65
C LYS A 214 12.86 45.70 -15.70
N LYS A 215 11.73 45.79 -14.99
CA LYS A 215 11.26 44.69 -14.12
C LYS A 215 10.79 43.49 -14.94
N ILE A 216 10.08 43.71 -16.03
CA ILE A 216 9.65 42.66 -16.96
C ILE A 216 10.88 41.97 -17.58
N GLU A 217 11.87 42.74 -18.05
CA GLU A 217 13.14 42.19 -18.56
C GLU A 217 13.84 41.33 -17.52
N LEU A 218 13.91 41.78 -16.27
CA LEU A 218 14.48 40.99 -15.18
C LEU A 218 13.71 39.67 -15.00
N ILE A 219 12.38 39.71 -14.91
CA ILE A 219 11.53 38.50 -14.76
C ILE A 219 11.70 37.54 -15.95
N GLN A 220 11.91 38.08 -17.15
CA GLN A 220 12.14 37.27 -18.34
C GLN A 220 13.52 36.61 -18.37
N ASN A 221 14.53 37.27 -17.83
CA ASN A 221 15.91 36.80 -17.83
C ASN A 221 16.28 35.99 -16.58
N THR A 222 15.46 36.02 -15.53
CA THR A 222 15.76 35.27 -14.31
C THR A 222 15.53 33.78 -14.55
N ASN A 223 16.57 32.98 -14.37
CA ASN A 223 16.50 31.53 -14.44
C ASN A 223 16.30 30.99 -13.02
N TYR A 224 15.09 30.56 -12.68
CA TYR A 224 14.75 30.08 -11.33
C TYR A 224 15.14 28.61 -11.06
N TYR A 225 15.98 28.03 -11.92
CA TYR A 225 16.34 26.60 -11.93
C TYR A 225 17.86 26.33 -11.97
N GLU A 226 18.68 27.32 -11.62
CA GLU A 226 20.05 27.05 -11.15
C GLU A 226 20.07 26.76 -9.65
#